data_AF-A0A930DQ39-F1
#
_entry.id   AF-A0A930DQ39-F1
#
_cell.length_a   1.000
_cell.length_b   1.000
_cell.length_c   1.000
_cell.angle_alpha   90.00
_cell.angle_beta   90.00
_cell.angle_gamma   90.00
#
_symmetry.space_group_name_H-M   'P 1'
#
loop_
_entity.id
_entity.type
_entity.pdbx_description
1 polymer ?
#
loop_
_entity_poly.entity_id
_entity_poly.type
_entity_poly.pdbx_seq_one_letter_code
_entity_poly.pdbx_strand_id
1 'polypeptide(L)'
;CFFLLVMFLFYLFSGKFPKLSWLQVLYYSFATACFGLGLSYFTSAISVFFKDMQQIVGIVLQFGIWMVPIMYDELLFTNKAPILKIFFKLNPFYYIVAGYRDSMITGNFFFERPGLSLYFWAVTLLLLFVGLRFFRSLRPHFSDVL
;
A
#
# COMPACT_ATOMS: atom_id res chain seq x y z
N CYS A 1 6.31 11.62 1.42
CA CYS A 1 7.19 12.71 0.95
C CYS A 1 8.53 12.77 1.68
N PHE A 2 8.58 12.83 3.02
CA PHE A 2 9.84 12.85 3.79
C PHE A 2 10.79 11.68 3.47
N PHE A 3 10.27 10.45 3.41
CA PHE A 3 11.08 9.25 3.14
C PHE A 3 11.75 9.25 1.75
N LEU A 4 11.07 9.78 0.73
CA LEU A 4 11.61 9.91 -0.63
C LEU A 4 12.81 10.88 -0.68
N LEU A 5 12.72 11.97 0.08
CA LEU A 5 13.74 13.01 0.18
C LEU A 5 14.99 12.47 0.90
N VAL A 6 14.78 11.75 2.01
CA VAL A 6 15.84 11.05 2.75
C VAL A 6 16.52 9.99 1.88
N MET A 7 15.75 9.21 1.12
CA MET A 7 16.32 8.22 0.19
C MET A 7 17.12 8.84 -0.95
N PHE A 8 16.64 9.95 -1.53
CA PHE A 8 17.34 10.67 -2.58
C PHE A 8 18.70 11.21 -2.08
N LEU A 9 18.73 11.77 -0.87
CA LEU A 9 19.95 12.23 -0.22
C LEU A 9 20.92 11.07 0.05
N PHE A 10 20.45 9.98 0.66
CA PHE A 10 21.29 8.83 1.01
C PHE A 10 21.99 8.20 -0.20
N TYR A 11 21.34 8.22 -1.35
CA TYR A 11 21.88 7.64 -2.58
C TYR A 11 22.82 8.56 -3.36
N LEU A 12 22.62 9.88 -3.27
CA LEU A 12 23.61 10.87 -3.72
C LEU A 12 24.94 10.65 -2.99
N PHE A 13 24.89 10.31 -1.70
CA PHE A 13 26.07 9.91 -0.92
C PHE A 13 26.60 8.51 -1.26
N SER A 14 25.80 7.63 -1.85
CA SER A 14 26.17 6.23 -2.16
C SER A 14 26.79 6.01 -3.56
N GLY A 15 26.93 7.05 -4.38
CA GLY A 15 27.65 6.99 -5.66
C GLY A 15 27.03 6.10 -6.75
N LYS A 16 25.80 5.60 -6.57
CA LYS A 16 25.08 4.80 -7.58
C LYS A 16 24.28 5.73 -8.49
N PHE A 17 24.53 5.65 -9.81
CA PHE A 17 23.83 6.45 -10.81
C PHE A 17 22.30 6.21 -10.78
N PRO A 18 21.49 7.28 -10.85
CA PRO A 18 20.04 7.17 -10.88
C PRO A 18 19.59 6.46 -12.16
N LYS A 19 19.01 5.26 -12.03
CA LYS A 19 18.39 4.54 -13.15
C LYS A 19 16.96 5.04 -13.37
N LEU A 20 16.46 4.97 -14.61
CA LEU A 20 15.10 5.39 -14.97
C LEU A 20 13.99 4.64 -14.17
N SER A 21 14.31 3.46 -13.63
CA SER A 21 13.44 2.70 -12.72
C SER A 21 13.11 3.43 -11.41
N TRP A 22 13.87 4.47 -11.04
CA TRP A 22 13.67 5.24 -9.82
C TRP A 22 12.46 6.15 -9.86
N LEU A 23 12.05 6.59 -11.05
CA LEU A 23 10.84 7.39 -11.22
C LEU A 23 9.59 6.61 -10.74
N GLN A 24 9.63 5.28 -10.79
CA GLN A 24 8.54 4.43 -10.33
C GLN A 24 8.36 4.49 -8.81
N VAL A 25 9.39 4.83 -8.03
CA VAL A 25 9.27 5.01 -6.57
C VAL A 25 8.28 6.14 -6.26
N LEU A 26 8.24 7.22 -7.07
CA LEU A 26 7.23 8.27 -6.95
C LEU A 26 5.83 7.74 -7.27
N TYR A 27 5.70 6.94 -8.32
CA TYR A 27 4.43 6.31 -8.68
C TYR A 27 3.92 5.37 -7.57
N TYR A 28 4.76 4.49 -7.04
CA TYR A 28 4.40 3.60 -5.93
C TYR A 28 4.13 4.36 -4.63
N SER A 29 4.81 5.49 -4.38
CA SER A 29 4.51 6.38 -3.25
C SER A 29 3.12 7.01 -3.39
N PHE A 30 2.78 7.49 -4.58
CA PHE A 30 1.46 8.03 -4.87
C PHE A 30 0.38 6.97 -4.74
N ALA A 31 0.60 5.78 -5.30
CA ALA A 31 -0.28 4.61 -5.17
C ALA A 31 -0.52 4.24 -3.70
N THR A 32 0.54 4.20 -2.88
CA THR A 32 0.46 3.92 -1.45
C THR A 32 -0.33 4.99 -0.71
N ALA A 33 -0.12 6.28 -1.05
CA ALA A 33 -0.86 7.38 -0.46
C ALA A 33 -2.35 7.30 -0.80
N CYS A 34 -2.73 7.06 -2.07
CA CYS A 34 -4.13 6.88 -2.47
C CYS A 34 -4.80 5.70 -1.74
N PHE A 35 -4.11 4.57 -1.62
CA PHE A 35 -4.61 3.40 -0.92
C PHE A 35 -4.75 3.65 0.59
N GLY A 36 -3.74 4.28 1.21
CA GLY A 36 -3.78 4.68 2.61
C GLY A 36 -4.92 5.66 2.91
N LEU A 37 -5.17 6.61 2.00
CA LEU A 37 -6.30 7.54 2.11
C LEU A 37 -7.65 6.82 2.03
N GLY A 38 -7.81 5.87 1.10
CA GLY A 38 -9.01 5.04 1.00
C GLY A 38 -9.28 4.24 2.28
N LEU A 39 -8.25 3.59 2.82
CA LEU A 39 -8.33 2.87 4.09
C LEU A 39 -8.60 3.79 5.27
N SER A 40 -7.98 4.96 5.34
CA SER A 40 -8.22 5.91 6.43
C SER A 40 -9.65 6.42 6.41
N TYR A 41 -10.20 6.78 5.25
CA TYR A 41 -11.59 7.22 5.14
C TYR A 41 -12.57 6.11 5.54
N PHE A 42 -12.31 4.87 5.11
CA PHE A 42 -13.12 3.72 5.49
C PHE A 42 -13.07 3.47 7.01
N THR A 43 -11.87 3.50 7.59
CA THR A 43 -11.65 3.28 9.02
C THR A 43 -12.29 4.38 9.86
N SER A 44 -12.14 5.64 9.46
CA SER A 44 -12.74 6.79 10.14
C SER A 44 -14.27 6.75 10.11
N ALA A 45 -14.87 6.25 9.03
CA ALA A 45 -16.32 6.08 8.97
C ALA A 45 -16.82 5.02 9.98
N ILE A 46 -16.08 3.92 10.14
CA ILE A 46 -16.47 2.83 11.06
C ILE A 46 -16.16 3.20 12.52
N SER A 47 -15.09 3.95 12.77
CA SER A 47 -14.71 4.34 14.13
C SER A 47 -15.74 5.23 14.83
N VAL A 48 -16.61 5.91 14.07
CA VAL A 48 -17.73 6.67 14.65
C VAL A 48 -18.78 5.74 15.27
N PHE A 49 -18.99 4.55 14.71
CA PHE A 49 -19.92 3.55 15.24
C PHE A 49 -19.27 2.64 16.29
N PHE A 50 -17.97 2.37 16.16
CA PHE A 50 -17.22 1.47 17.02
C PHE A 50 -16.04 2.17 17.69
N LYS A 51 -16.15 2.40 19.01
CA LYS A 51 -15.12 3.07 19.83
C LYS A 51 -13.76 2.34 19.81
N ASP A 52 -13.74 1.02 19.60
CA ASP A 52 -12.52 0.19 19.65
C ASP A 52 -11.82 0.02 18.29
N MET A 53 -12.30 0.69 17.22
CA MET A 53 -11.73 0.52 15.88
C MET A 53 -10.24 0.87 15.79
N GLN A 54 -9.78 1.87 16.53
CA GLN A 54 -8.36 2.23 16.53
C GLN A 54 -7.47 1.09 17.05
N GLN A 55 -7.91 0.37 18.09
CA GLN A 55 -7.17 -0.77 18.63
C GLN A 55 -7.13 -1.93 17.62
N ILE A 56 -8.27 -2.23 16.99
CA ILE A 56 -8.38 -3.29 15.98
C ILE A 56 -7.44 -2.99 14.80
N VAL A 57 -7.45 -1.77 14.28
CA VAL A 57 -6.59 -1.36 13.17
C VAL A 57 -5.12 -1.49 13.54
N GLY A 58 -4.73 -1.13 14.76
CA GLY A 58 -3.37 -1.30 15.25
C GLY A 58 -2.93 -2.78 15.23
N ILE A 59 -3.78 -3.68 15.73
CA ILE A 59 -3.52 -5.12 15.72
C ILE A 59 -3.42 -5.65 14.27
N VAL A 60 -4.33 -5.24 13.40
CA VAL A 60 -4.33 -5.67 11.99
C VAL A 60 -3.07 -5.19 11.25
N LEU A 61 -2.63 -3.95 11.48
CA LEU A 61 -1.39 -3.43 10.90
C LEU A 61 -0.16 -4.18 11.42
N GLN A 62 -0.14 -4.52 12.72
CA GLN A 62 0.92 -5.30 13.32
C GLN A 62 1.07 -6.67 12.64
N PHE A 63 -0.04 -7.39 12.44
CA PHE A 63 -0.03 -8.63 11.67
C PHE A 63 0.26 -8.40 10.18
N GLY A 64 -0.19 -7.28 9.62
CA GLY A 64 -0.01 -6.91 8.22
C GLY A 64 1.45 -6.85 7.78
N ILE A 65 2.35 -6.36 8.65
CA ILE A 65 3.79 -6.31 8.38
C ILE A 65 4.37 -7.72 8.15
N TRP A 66 3.87 -8.72 8.87
CA TRP A 66 4.32 -10.12 8.74
C TRP A 66 3.65 -10.84 7.57
N MET A 67 2.42 -10.45 7.21
CA MET A 67 1.68 -11.02 6.09
C MET A 67 2.17 -10.54 4.72
N VAL A 68 3.08 -9.56 4.65
CA VAL A 68 3.67 -9.10 3.41
C VAL A 68 5.17 -9.38 3.47
N PRO A 69 5.79 -9.93 2.41
CA PRO A 69 7.23 -10.19 2.34
C PRO A 69 8.04 -8.88 2.24
N ILE A 70 8.02 -8.07 3.31
CA ILE A 70 8.83 -6.86 3.48
C ILE A 70 10.18 -7.26 4.08
N MET A 71 10.17 -8.11 5.10
CA MET A 71 11.35 -8.51 5.89
C MET A 71 12.02 -9.79 5.37
N TYR A 72 11.30 -10.61 4.61
CA TYR A 72 11.76 -11.92 4.15
C TYR A 72 11.61 -12.08 2.65
N ASP A 73 12.48 -12.88 2.04
CA ASP A 73 12.42 -13.14 0.61
C ASP A 73 11.25 -14.08 0.26
N GLU A 74 10.48 -13.74 -0.76
CA GLU A 74 9.36 -14.54 -1.26
C GLU A 74 9.79 -15.93 -1.77
N LEU A 75 11.06 -16.07 -2.15
CA LEU A 75 11.65 -17.32 -2.63
C LEU A 75 11.73 -18.39 -1.54
N LEU A 76 11.85 -17.99 -0.26
CA LEU A 76 11.89 -18.92 0.89
C LEU A 76 10.56 -19.66 1.08
N PHE A 77 9.44 -18.99 0.79
CA PHE A 77 8.09 -19.55 0.97
C PHE A 77 7.53 -20.16 -0.32
N THR A 78 7.87 -19.59 -1.48
CA THR A 78 7.39 -20.05 -2.79
C THR A 78 7.84 -21.49 -3.10
N ASN A 79 9.02 -21.90 -2.65
CA ASN A 79 9.54 -23.25 -2.85
C ASN A 79 8.84 -24.32 -1.99
N LYS A 80 8.19 -23.94 -0.88
CA LYS A 80 7.54 -24.89 0.04
C LYS A 80 6.03 -24.99 -0.14
N ALA A 81 5.36 -23.93 -0.61
CA ALA A 81 3.90 -23.97 -0.81
C ALA A 81 3.44 -23.01 -1.92
N PRO A 82 3.06 -23.52 -3.11
CA PRO A 82 2.59 -22.68 -4.23
C PRO A 82 1.27 -21.94 -3.92
N ILE A 83 0.48 -22.45 -2.99
CA ILE A 83 -0.79 -21.83 -2.53
C ILE A 83 -0.53 -20.50 -1.81
N LEU A 84 0.55 -20.40 -1.02
CA LEU A 84 0.94 -19.16 -0.34
C LEU A 84 1.31 -18.05 -1.33
N LYS A 85 1.86 -18.41 -2.50
CA LYS A 85 2.18 -17.44 -3.57
C LYS A 85 0.92 -16.75 -4.11
N ILE A 86 -0.20 -17.48 -4.20
CA ILE A 86 -1.48 -16.91 -4.64
C ILE A 86 -2.04 -15.98 -3.57
N PHE A 87 -1.98 -16.39 -2.30
CA PHE A 87 -2.42 -15.57 -1.17
C PHE A 87 -1.64 -14.25 -1.06
N PHE A 88 -0.31 -14.29 -1.21
CA PHE A 88 0.51 -13.08 -1.21
C PHE A 88 0.17 -12.17 -2.38
N LYS A 89 0.00 -12.71 -3.60
CA LYS A 89 -0.37 -11.93 -4.78
C LYS A 89 -1.75 -11.28 -4.70
N LEU A 90 -2.66 -11.84 -3.91
CA LEU A 90 -4.02 -11.31 -3.74
C LEU A 90 -4.04 -10.07 -2.85
N ASN A 91 -3.03 -9.90 -1.99
CA ASN A 91 -2.92 -8.75 -1.10
C ASN A 91 -2.45 -7.50 -1.87
N PRO A 92 -3.24 -6.41 -1.92
CA PRO A 92 -2.85 -5.18 -2.62
C PRO A 92 -1.56 -4.55 -2.06
N PHE A 93 -1.22 -4.77 -0.78
CA PHE A 93 0.06 -4.32 -0.23
C PHE A 93 1.28 -5.02 -0.84
N TYR A 94 1.13 -6.27 -1.28
CA TYR A 94 2.23 -7.00 -1.92
C TYR A 94 2.66 -6.33 -3.23
N TYR A 95 1.71 -5.78 -4.02
CA TYR A 95 2.04 -5.04 -5.25
C TYR A 95 2.93 -3.82 -4.98
N ILE A 96 2.63 -3.06 -3.93
CA ILE A 96 3.41 -1.89 -3.52
C ILE A 96 4.83 -2.32 -3.12
N VAL A 97 4.95 -3.32 -2.24
CA VAL A 97 6.25 -3.77 -1.71
C VAL A 97 7.13 -4.38 -2.80
N ALA A 98 6.56 -5.23 -3.66
CA ALA A 98 7.25 -5.79 -4.81
C ALA A 98 7.70 -4.69 -5.78
N GLY A 99 6.84 -3.69 -6.04
CA GLY A 99 7.16 -2.53 -6.86
C GLY A 99 8.31 -1.67 -6.33
N TYR A 100 8.35 -1.42 -5.02
CA TYR A 100 9.49 -0.75 -4.37
C TYR A 100 10.78 -1.57 -4.50
N ARG A 101 10.71 -2.90 -4.30
CA ARG A 101 11.87 -3.80 -4.44
C ARG A 101 12.42 -3.81 -5.87
N ASP A 102 11.54 -3.93 -6.87
CA ASP A 102 11.91 -3.95 -8.28
C ASP A 102 12.45 -2.61 -8.77
N SER A 103 11.89 -1.49 -8.28
CA SER A 103 12.39 -0.15 -8.60
C SER A 103 13.82 0.09 -8.10
N MET A 104 14.17 -0.48 -6.93
CA MET A 104 15.45 -0.27 -6.26
C MET A 104 16.55 -1.27 -6.65
N ILE A 105 16.19 -2.56 -6.81
CA ILE A 105 17.18 -3.65 -6.96
C ILE A 105 17.27 -4.10 -8.42
N THR A 106 16.13 -4.41 -9.04
CA THR A 106 16.07 -5.15 -10.30
C THR A 106 16.08 -4.23 -11.53
N GLY A 107 15.49 -3.03 -11.43
CA GLY A 107 15.38 -2.09 -12.54
C GLY A 107 14.27 -2.42 -13.56
N ASN A 108 13.41 -3.38 -13.22
CA ASN A 108 12.30 -3.85 -14.03
C ASN A 108 11.19 -2.80 -14.13
N PHE A 109 10.47 -2.77 -15.25
CA PHE A 109 9.46 -1.74 -15.51
C PHE A 109 8.08 -2.16 -15.01
N PHE A 110 7.26 -1.19 -14.56
CA PHE A 110 5.87 -1.44 -14.12
C PHE A 110 5.01 -2.17 -15.18
N PHE A 111 5.41 -2.10 -16.45
CA PHE A 111 4.80 -2.79 -17.59
C PHE A 111 5.02 -4.31 -17.62
N GLU A 112 5.95 -4.87 -16.84
CA GLU A 112 6.18 -6.33 -16.81
C GLU A 112 5.09 -7.09 -16.05
N ARG A 113 4.25 -6.39 -15.26
CA ARG A 113 3.11 -6.99 -14.55
C ARG A 113 1.86 -6.10 -14.63
N PRO A 114 1.26 -5.93 -15.82
CA PRO A 114 0.11 -5.04 -16.01
C PRO A 114 -1.14 -5.55 -15.27
N GLY A 115 -1.31 -6.88 -15.16
CA GLY A 115 -2.45 -7.49 -14.46
C GLY A 115 -2.51 -7.16 -12.96
N LEU A 116 -1.37 -7.13 -12.26
CA LEU A 116 -1.31 -6.76 -10.84
C LEU A 116 -1.53 -5.26 -10.64
N SER A 117 -1.03 -4.44 -11.57
CA SER A 117 -1.21 -2.99 -11.55
C SER A 117 -2.70 -2.62 -11.68
N LEU A 118 -3.41 -3.27 -12.61
CA LEU A 118 -4.82 -3.01 -12.86
C LEU A 118 -5.69 -3.52 -11.70
N TYR A 119 -5.38 -4.68 -11.13
CA TYR A 119 -6.02 -5.17 -9.91
C TYR A 119 -5.85 -4.20 -8.73
N PHE A 120 -4.62 -3.74 -8.49
CA PHE A 120 -4.34 -2.79 -7.41
C PHE A 120 -5.12 -1.48 -7.56
N TRP A 121 -5.16 -0.90 -8.76
CA TRP A 121 -5.91 0.33 -9.01
C TRP A 121 -7.42 0.13 -8.90
N ALA A 122 -7.95 -1.00 -9.37
CA ALA A 122 -9.37 -1.33 -9.22
C ALA A 122 -9.76 -1.41 -7.74
N VAL A 123 -8.97 -2.11 -6.92
CA VAL A 123 -9.20 -2.21 -5.46
C VAL A 123 -9.06 -0.84 -4.79
N THR A 124 -8.04 -0.07 -5.13
CA THR A 124 -7.78 1.26 -4.55
C THR A 124 -8.90 2.25 -4.86
N LEU A 125 -9.36 2.30 -6.12
CA LEU A 125 -10.46 3.16 -6.53
C LEU A 125 -11.78 2.74 -5.89
N LEU A 126 -12.03 1.43 -5.77
CA LEU A 126 -13.22 0.91 -5.08
C LEU A 126 -13.20 1.31 -3.60
N LEU A 127 -12.07 1.13 -2.90
CA LEU A 127 -11.88 1.55 -1.52
C LEU A 127 -12.07 3.05 -1.33
N LEU A 128 -11.50 3.88 -2.22
CA LEU A 128 -11.69 5.32 -2.19
C LEU A 128 -13.15 5.71 -2.42
N PHE A 129 -13.83 5.09 -3.39
CA PHE A 129 -15.22 5.38 -3.70
C PHE A 129 -16.15 4.99 -2.53
N VAL A 130 -15.96 3.79 -1.97
CA VAL A 130 -16.71 3.33 -0.79
C VAL A 130 -16.41 4.20 0.42
N GLY A 131 -15.13 4.46 0.72
CA GLY A 131 -14.71 5.31 1.83
C GLY A 131 -15.29 6.73 1.73
N LEU A 132 -15.26 7.34 0.54
CA LEU A 132 -15.86 8.66 0.29
C LEU A 132 -17.38 8.64 0.40
N ARG A 133 -18.05 7.59 -0.07
CA ARG A 133 -19.51 7.46 0.02
C ARG A 133 -19.98 7.33 1.47
N PHE A 134 -19.31 6.48 2.25
CA PHE A 134 -19.58 6.33 3.68
C PHE A 134 -19.30 7.65 4.42
N PHE A 135 -18.16 8.28 4.18
CA PHE A 135 -17.82 9.56 4.80
C PHE A 135 -18.83 10.67 4.47
N ARG A 136 -19.32 10.74 3.21
CA ARG A 136 -20.40 11.66 2.83
C ARG A 136 -21.73 11.32 3.49
N SER A 137 -22.06 10.05 3.70
CA SER A 137 -23.28 9.61 4.37
C SER A 137 -23.32 9.95 5.86
N LEU A 138 -22.15 10.10 6.50
CA LEU A 138 -22.01 10.48 7.91
C LEU A 138 -21.96 12.00 8.14
N ARG A 139 -21.70 12.79 7.09
CA ARG A 139 -21.66 14.25 7.14
C ARG A 139 -22.94 14.92 7.69
N PRO A 140 -24.18 14.41 7.43
CA PRO A 140 -25.41 14.98 8.00
C PRO A 140 -25.58 14.76 9.51
N HIS A 141 -24.90 13.77 10.10
CA HIS A 141 -24.96 13.49 11.54
C HIS A 141 -24.00 14.38 12.35
N PHE A 142 -23.02 15.03 11.69
CA PHE A 142 -22.16 16.03 12.33
C PHE A 142 -22.85 17.39 12.51
N SER A 143 -23.90 17.68 11.73
CA SER A 143 -24.68 18.91 11.83
C SER A 143 -25.69 18.95 12.98
N ASP A 144 -25.93 17.83 13.67
CA ASP A 144 -26.88 17.73 14.80
C ASP A 144 -26.20 17.79 16.18
N VAL A 145 -24.87 17.88 16.22
CA VAL A 145 -24.06 17.86 17.46
C VAL A 145 -23.17 19.10 17.63
N LEU A 146 -23.46 20.18 16.89
CA LEU A 146 -22.84 21.50 17.04
C LEU A 146 -23.86 22.52 17.54
#